data_AF-X1JMW9-F1
#
_entry.id   AF-X1JMW9-F1
#
_cell.length_a   1.000
_cell.length_b   1.000
_cell.length_c   1.000
_cell.angle_alpha   90.00
_cell.angle_beta   90.00
_cell.angle_gamma   90.00
#
_symmetry.space_group_name_H-M   'P 1'
#
loop_
_entity.id
_entity.type
_entity.pdbx_description
1 polymer ?
#
loop_
_entity_poly.entity_id
_entity_poly.type
_entity_poly.pdbx_seq_one_letter_code
_entity_poly.pdbx_strand_id
1 'polypeptide(L)' 'ATAIEIGKKFLVGQMPAKIVVFAVNIQEVTEFTEEMTRKVKEAISRAVNLVLEEIDSNKE' A
#
# COMPACT_ATOMS: atom_id res chain seq x y z
N ALA A 1 13.36 -2.83 13.70
CA ALA A 1 13.70 -3.36 12.36
C ALA A 1 12.41 -3.49 11.56
N THR A 2 12.36 -2.91 10.37
CA THR A 2 11.19 -3.06 9.47
C THR A 2 11.29 -4.38 8.70
N ALA A 3 10.17 -4.93 8.24
CA ALA A 3 10.18 -6.17 7.44
C ALA A 3 11.06 -6.05 6.18
N ILE A 4 11.05 -4.87 5.54
CA ILE A 4 11.88 -4.57 4.36
C ILE A 4 13.37 -4.65 4.71
N GLU A 5 13.78 -4.07 5.84
CA GLU A 5 15.17 -4.05 6.28
C GLU A 5 15.67 -5.47 6.62
N ILE A 6 14.85 -6.26 7.32
CA ILE A 6 15.15 -7.67 7.61
C ILE A 6 15.27 -8.46 6.32
N GLY A 7 14.31 -8.30 5.39
CA GLY A 7 14.34 -9.00 4.11
C GLY A 7 15.55 -8.66 3.25
N LYS A 8 15.94 -7.38 3.18
CA LYS A 8 17.18 -6.96 2.50
C LYS A 8 18.44 -7.54 3.12
N LYS A 9 18.47 -7.77 4.43
CA LYS A 9 19.66 -8.26 5.13
C LYS A 9 19.80 -9.78 5.10
N PHE A 10 18.69 -10.51 5.16
CA PHE A 10 18.70 -11.95 5.38
C PHE A 10 18.04 -12.77 4.26
N LEU A 11 17.25 -12.16 3.37
CA LEU A 11 16.42 -12.84 2.37
C LEU A 11 16.59 -12.24 0.96
N VAL A 12 17.79 -11.74 0.62
CA VAL A 12 18.06 -10.98 -0.61
C VAL A 12 17.50 -11.64 -1.89
N GLY A 13 17.61 -12.96 -2.03
CA GLY A 13 17.10 -13.69 -3.20
C GLY A 13 15.59 -13.94 -3.22
N GLN A 14 14.87 -13.62 -2.14
CA GLN A 14 13.42 -13.74 -2.02
C GLN A 14 12.73 -12.35 -2.00
N MET A 15 13.53 -11.27 -1.99
CA MET A 15 12.99 -9.92 -2.02
C MET A 15 12.47 -9.59 -3.41
N PRO A 16 11.30 -8.94 -3.53
CA PRO A 16 10.82 -8.47 -4.82
C PRO A 16 11.77 -7.41 -5.39
N ALA A 17 12.00 -7.45 -6.71
CA ALA A 17 12.86 -6.49 -7.40
C ALA A 17 12.29 -5.06 -7.40
N LYS A 18 10.96 -4.92 -7.30
CA LYS A 18 10.23 -3.65 -7.30
C LYS A 18 9.16 -3.67 -6.23
N ILE A 19 9.05 -2.57 -5.48
CA ILE A 19 7.99 -2.35 -4.47
C ILE A 19 7.34 -1.00 -4.79
N VAL A 20 6.02 -1.01 -4.96
CA VAL A 20 5.21 0.19 -5.19
C VAL A 20 4.28 0.38 -3.99
N VAL A 21 4.21 1.60 -3.47
CA VAL A 21 3.41 1.93 -2.28
C VAL A 21 2.36 2.97 -2.65
N PHE A 22 1.09 2.62 -2.46
CA PHE A 22 -0.04 3.55 -2.58
C PHE A 22 -0.50 3.96 -1.19
N ALA A 23 -0.41 5.25 -0.87
CA ALA A 23 -0.80 5.78 0.42
C ALA A 23 -2.05 6.65 0.31
N VAL A 24 -3.00 6.45 1.23
CA VAL A 24 -4.18 7.31 1.39
C VAL A 24 -3.99 8.13 2.65
N ASN A 25 -3.97 9.46 2.51
CA ASN A 25 -3.93 10.34 3.67
C ASN A 25 -5.26 10.29 4.42
N ILE A 26 -5.18 10.13 5.73
CA ILE A 26 -6.35 10.13 6.61
C ILE A 26 -6.51 11.49 7.30
N GLN A 27 -7.72 11.77 7.76
CA GLN A 27 -7.92 12.78 8.80
C GLN A 27 -7.61 12.17 10.16
N GLU A 28 -7.10 12.99 11.07
CA GLU A 28 -6.93 12.61 12.46
C GLU A 28 -8.28 12.20 13.04
N VAL A 29 -8.31 11.02 13.65
CA VAL A 29 -9.49 10.45 14.31
C VAL A 29 -9.19 10.39 15.80
N THR A 30 -10.05 11.04 16.58
CA THR A 30 -9.94 11.09 18.05
C THR A 30 -10.63 9.93 18.74
N GLU A 31 -11.44 9.18 18.01
CA GLU A 31 -12.23 8.06 18.50
C GLU A 31 -11.81 6.76 17.83
N PHE A 32 -11.70 5.71 18.63
CA PHE A 32 -11.43 4.36 18.13
C PHE A 32 -12.71 3.77 17.53
N THR A 33 -12.63 3.36 16.26
CA THR A 33 -13.75 2.74 15.53
C THR A 33 -13.22 1.79 14.46
N GLU A 34 -14.04 0.83 14.07
CA GLU A 34 -13.79 -0.06 12.93
C GLU A 34 -14.22 0.55 11.59
N GLU A 35 -14.93 1.69 11.64
CA GLU A 35 -15.40 2.39 10.44
C GLU A 35 -14.31 3.22 9.77
N MET A 36 -14.24 3.13 8.44
CA MET A 36 -13.35 4.00 7.67
C MET A 36 -13.83 5.46 7.70
N THR A 37 -12.89 6.39 7.81
CA THR A 37 -13.19 7.83 7.62
C THR A 37 -13.72 8.07 6.20
N ARG A 38 -14.53 9.12 6.03
CA ARG A 38 -15.09 9.48 4.72
C ARG A 38 -14.03 9.61 3.62
N LYS A 39 -12.89 10.26 3.92
CA LYS A 39 -11.78 10.41 2.97
C LYS A 39 -11.20 9.07 2.54
N VAL A 40 -11.08 8.11 3.46
CA VAL A 40 -10.64 6.76 3.12
C VAL A 40 -11.67 6.07 2.22
N LYS A 41 -12.96 6.12 2.58
CA LYS A 41 -14.04 5.52 1.77
C LYS A 41 -14.04 6.05 0.33
N GLU A 42 -13.89 7.37 0.15
CA GLU A 42 -13.85 8.01 -1.17
C GLU A 42 -12.57 7.68 -1.96
N ALA A 43 -11.46 7.38 -1.28
CA ALA A 43 -10.19 7.06 -1.94
C ALA A 43 -10.11 5.61 -2.46
N ILE A 44 -11.00 4.71 -2.01
CA ILE A 44 -10.94 3.27 -2.34
C ILE A 44 -10.89 3.05 -3.85
N SER A 45 -11.85 3.60 -4.60
CA SER A 45 -11.94 3.37 -6.05
C SER A 45 -10.67 3.83 -6.77
N ARG A 46 -10.09 4.96 -6.35
CA ARG A 46 -8.83 5.46 -6.92
C ARG A 46 -7.66 4.55 -6.57
N ALA A 47 -7.55 4.11 -5.32
CA ALA A 47 -6.48 3.20 -4.90
C ALA A 47 -6.55 1.86 -5.64
N VAL A 48 -7.76 1.31 -5.83
CA VAL A 48 -7.99 0.09 -6.62
C VAL A 48 -7.54 0.29 -8.07
N ASN A 49 -7.94 1.39 -8.71
CA ASN A 49 -7.55 1.67 -10.10
C ASN A 49 -6.03 1.79 -10.24
N LEU A 50 -5.35 2.47 -9.32
CA LEU A 50 -3.89 2.59 -9.33
C LEU A 50 -3.19 1.23 -9.21
N VAL A 51 -3.73 0.31 -8.41
CA VAL A 51 -3.20 -1.06 -8.31
C VAL A 51 -3.42 -1.84 -9.60
N LEU A 52 -4.61 -1.73 -10.21
CA LEU A 52 -4.91 -2.39 -11.49
C LEU A 52 -4.02 -1.85 -12.62
N GLU A 53 -3.85 -0.53 -12.71
CA GLU A 53 -2.97 0.13 -13.66
C GLU A 53 -1.52 -0.32 -13.51
N GLU A 54 -1.02 -0.43 -12.27
CA GLU A 54 0.34 -0.93 -12.02
C GLU A 54 0.47 -2.40 -12.41
N ILE A 55 -0.52 -3.25 -12.10
CA ILE A 55 -0.48 -4.67 -12.49
C ILE A 55 -0.48 -4.81 -14.01
N ASP A 56 -1.35 -4.09 -14.71
CA ASP A 56 -1.46 -4.16 -16.17
C ASP A 56 -0.21 -3.59 -16.86
N SER A 57 0.39 -2.54 -16.31
CA SER A 57 1.64 -1.95 -16.84
C SER A 57 2.87 -2.85 -16.67
N ASN A 58 2.81 -3.86 -15.78
CA ASN A 58 3.87 -4.84 -15.58
C ASN A 58 3.55 -6.20 -16.23
N LYS A 59 2.49 -6.31 -17.04
CA LYS A 59 2.27 -7.47 -17.94
C LYS A 59 3.06 -7.25 -19.23
N GLU A 60 4.36 -7.51 -19.18
CA GLU A 60 5.16 -7.83 -20.38
C GLU A 60 5.08 -9.33 -20.70
#